data_AF-A0A3P7T905-F1
#
_entry.id   AF-A0A3P7T905-F1
#
_cell.length_a   1.000
_cell.length_b   1.000
_cell.length_c   1.000
_cell.angle_alpha   90.00
_cell.angle_beta   90.00
_cell.angle_gamma   90.00
#
_symmetry.space_group_name_H-M   'P 1'
#
loop_
_entity.id
_entity.type
_entity.pdbx_description
1 polymer ?
#
loop_
_entity_poly.entity_id
_entity_poly.type
_entity_poly.pdbx_seq_one_letter_code
_entity_poly.pdbx_strand_id
1 'polypeptide(L)'
;MNEKSISVTFSDKVFVEHVKVAHCDKCGGIVKPDIVFFGENLPARFFNYSIRDFPKCDLLIIMGTSLVVHPFAGLVDEVNDDVPRLLINLTEAGHSTSSLFPYGGSSGLCYHDKDNYRDVFWQGTTDDGAWKLAELLGWKTELNKLIETELKKINEKEEKDEKNIKSTVTTIDNISINEEKNGKSIE
;
A
#
# COMPACT_ATOMS: atom_id res chain seq x y z
N MET A 1 9.07 -49.72 -17.57
CA MET A 1 8.20 -48.53 -17.50
C MET A 1 8.42 -47.91 -16.15
N ASN A 2 9.27 -46.88 -16.05
CA ASN A 2 9.51 -46.16 -14.81
C ASN A 2 8.89 -44.77 -14.94
N GLU A 3 7.75 -44.57 -14.29
CA GLU A 3 7.20 -43.25 -14.02
C GLU A 3 8.14 -42.52 -13.06
N LYS A 4 8.83 -41.49 -13.54
CA LYS A 4 9.44 -40.50 -12.66
C LYS A 4 8.36 -39.47 -12.31
N SER A 5 7.87 -39.54 -11.09
CA SER A 5 7.14 -38.48 -10.42
C SER A 5 8.02 -37.22 -10.38
N ILE A 6 7.61 -36.20 -11.14
CA ILE A 6 8.25 -34.88 -11.09
C ILE A 6 7.54 -34.10 -9.97
N SER A 7 8.12 -34.09 -8.77
CA SER A 7 7.75 -33.11 -7.75
C SER A 7 8.31 -31.75 -8.15
N VAL A 8 7.56 -31.00 -8.95
CA VAL A 8 7.87 -29.59 -9.22
C VAL A 8 7.44 -28.79 -8.00
N THR A 9 8.41 -28.41 -7.18
CA THR A 9 8.20 -27.41 -6.13
C THR A 9 8.00 -26.03 -6.76
N PHE A 10 7.07 -25.26 -6.19
CA PHE A 10 6.64 -23.93 -6.61
C PHE A 10 7.79 -22.90 -6.79
N SER A 11 8.98 -23.17 -6.24
CA SER A 11 10.14 -22.29 -6.29
C SER A 11 10.80 -22.13 -7.66
N ASP A 12 10.63 -23.09 -8.58
CA ASP A 12 11.50 -23.15 -9.78
C ASP A 12 10.90 -22.52 -11.05
N LYS A 13 9.67 -21.98 -10.99
CA LYS A 13 8.94 -21.51 -12.20
C LYS A 13 8.44 -20.07 -12.19
N VAL A 14 8.79 -19.26 -11.19
CA VAL A 14 8.30 -17.86 -11.09
C VAL A 14 9.38 -16.82 -11.43
N PHE A 15 10.66 -17.18 -11.47
CA PHE A 15 11.71 -16.24 -11.88
C PHE A 15 11.90 -16.28 -13.40
N VAL A 16 11.12 -15.43 -14.06
CA VAL A 16 11.32 -14.94 -15.43
C VAL A 16 12.82 -14.67 -15.65
N GLU A 17 13.38 -15.13 -16.77
CA GLU A 17 14.79 -15.09 -17.20
C GLU A 17 15.50 -13.71 -17.13
N HIS A 18 14.87 -12.67 -16.59
CA HIS A 18 15.37 -11.29 -16.54
C HIS A 18 15.24 -10.60 -15.15
N VAL A 19 14.86 -11.31 -14.08
CA VAL A 19 14.75 -10.70 -12.74
C VAL A 19 16.05 -10.86 -11.95
N LYS A 20 16.88 -9.82 -11.94
CA LYS A 20 18.08 -9.76 -11.09
C LYS A 20 17.67 -9.50 -9.64
N VAL A 21 17.98 -10.45 -8.74
CA VAL A 21 17.79 -10.26 -7.29
C VAL A 21 18.75 -9.19 -6.79
N ALA A 22 18.22 -8.21 -6.03
CA ALA A 22 19.02 -7.14 -5.44
C ALA A 22 19.87 -7.68 -4.29
N HIS A 23 21.18 -7.42 -4.35
CA HIS A 23 22.14 -7.80 -3.32
C HIS A 23 22.85 -6.55 -2.78
N CYS A 24 23.29 -6.62 -1.53
CA CYS A 24 24.03 -5.54 -0.90
C CYS A 24 25.48 -5.54 -1.39
N ASP A 25 25.95 -4.41 -1.91
CA ASP A 25 27.33 -4.26 -2.43
C ASP A 25 28.42 -4.45 -1.35
N LYS A 26 28.06 -4.40 -0.05
CA LYS A 26 28.99 -4.53 1.07
C LYS A 26 29.10 -5.95 1.64
N CYS A 27 27.98 -6.66 1.76
CA CYS A 27 27.93 -7.98 2.42
C CYS A 27 27.43 -9.10 1.51
N GLY A 28 26.95 -8.80 0.30
CA GLY A 28 26.38 -9.79 -0.62
C GLY A 28 25.04 -10.37 -0.18
N GLY A 29 24.44 -9.89 0.92
CA GLY A 29 23.12 -10.33 1.37
C GLY A 29 21.99 -9.82 0.48
N ILE A 30 20.85 -10.51 0.49
CA ILE A 30 19.66 -10.10 -0.27
C ILE A 30 19.09 -8.80 0.31
N VAL A 31 18.82 -7.82 -0.56
CA VAL A 31 18.20 -6.55 -0.17
C VAL A 31 16.68 -6.72 -0.22
N LYS A 32 16.03 -6.59 0.94
CA LYS A 32 14.58 -6.52 1.06
C LYS A 32 14.13 -5.06 1.09
N PRO A 33 13.11 -4.65 0.31
CA PRO A 33 12.47 -3.36 0.49
C PRO A 33 11.93 -3.19 1.91
N ASP A 34 11.82 -1.94 2.37
CA ASP A 34 11.25 -1.61 3.69
C ASP A 34 9.71 -1.71 3.65
N ILE A 35 9.23 -2.94 3.48
CA ILE A 35 7.82 -3.35 3.51
C ILE A 35 7.65 -4.49 4.50
N VAL A 36 6.47 -4.56 5.13
CA VAL A 36 6.16 -5.59 6.12
C VAL A 36 5.59 -6.81 5.42
N PHE A 37 6.26 -7.95 5.53
CA PHE A 37 5.75 -9.24 5.09
C PHE A 37 4.88 -9.89 6.16
N PHE A 38 4.02 -10.83 5.75
CA PHE A 38 3.28 -11.63 6.71
C PHE A 38 4.25 -12.38 7.66
N GLY A 39 3.97 -12.29 8.96
CA GLY A 39 4.82 -12.84 10.01
C GLY A 39 5.89 -11.87 10.54
N GLU A 40 6.09 -10.72 9.90
CA GLU A 40 6.93 -9.65 10.45
C GLU A 40 6.12 -8.74 11.39
N ASN A 41 6.80 -8.18 12.38
CA ASN A 41 6.20 -7.17 13.24
C ASN A 41 5.99 -5.86 12.47
N LEU A 42 4.88 -5.17 12.76
CA LEU A 42 4.72 -3.80 12.30
C LEU A 42 5.79 -2.88 12.91
N PRO A 43 6.18 -1.81 12.19
CA PRO A 43 7.10 -0.81 12.71
C PRO A 43 6.61 -0.21 14.03
N ALA A 44 7.50 0.03 14.99
CA ALA A 44 7.15 0.58 16.31
C ALA A 44 6.34 1.88 16.24
N ARG A 45 6.57 2.71 15.20
CA ARG A 45 5.81 3.92 14.94
C ARG A 45 4.29 3.68 14.84
N PHE A 46 3.87 2.53 14.31
CA PHE A 46 2.46 2.18 14.17
C PHE A 46 1.75 2.19 15.55
N PHE A 47 2.31 1.46 16.52
CA PHE A 47 1.76 1.37 17.87
C PHE A 47 1.87 2.68 18.65
N ASN A 48 2.99 3.40 18.49
CA ASN A 48 3.18 4.68 19.17
C ASN A 48 2.14 5.72 18.73
N TYR A 49 1.81 5.75 17.43
CA TYR A 49 0.81 6.66 16.90
C TYR A 49 -0.61 6.19 17.21
N SER A 50 -0.90 4.89 17.14
CA SER A 50 -2.24 4.39 17.44
C SER A 50 -2.68 4.75 18.87
N ILE A 51 -1.81 4.50 19.86
CA ILE A 51 -2.07 4.80 21.28
C ILE A 51 -2.27 6.31 21.52
N ARG A 52 -1.60 7.16 20.73
CA ARG A 52 -1.60 8.61 20.95
C ARG A 52 -2.72 9.33 20.21
N ASP A 53 -3.04 8.89 19.00
CA ASP A 53 -3.87 9.64 18.06
C ASP A 53 -5.34 9.21 18.15
N PHE A 54 -5.63 7.92 18.34
CA PHE A 54 -7.02 7.41 18.40
C PHE A 54 -7.86 7.95 19.57
N PRO A 55 -7.31 8.11 20.79
CA PRO A 55 -8.07 8.72 21.90
C PRO A 55 -8.49 10.18 21.66
N LYS A 56 -7.87 10.85 20.68
CA LYS A 56 -8.14 12.25 20.30
C LYS A 56 -8.89 12.37 18.97
N CYS A 57 -9.30 11.25 18.39
CA CYS A 57 -9.96 11.21 17.11
C CYS A 57 -11.42 11.63 17.28
N ASP A 58 -11.89 12.60 16.51
CA ASP A 58 -13.30 13.06 16.53
C ASP A 58 -14.12 12.48 15.36
N LEU A 59 -13.45 11.90 14.35
CA LEU A 59 -14.06 11.27 13.18
C LEU A 59 -13.07 10.27 12.56
N LEU A 60 -13.50 9.02 12.38
CA LEU A 60 -12.70 8.02 11.69
C LEU A 60 -13.19 7.85 10.25
N ILE A 61 -12.32 8.14 9.27
CA ILE A 61 -12.61 7.88 7.85
C ILE A 61 -11.77 6.68 7.38
N ILE A 62 -12.45 5.64 6.93
CA ILE A 62 -11.87 4.38 6.47
C ILE A 62 -12.13 4.29 4.97
N MET A 63 -11.08 4.09 4.15
CA MET A 63 -11.22 4.08 2.69
C MET A 63 -10.45 2.93 2.06
N GLY A 64 -11.08 2.23 1.12
CA GLY A 64 -10.40 1.27 0.23
C GLY A 64 -9.72 0.08 0.92
N THR A 65 -10.33 -0.47 1.98
CA THR A 65 -9.78 -1.63 2.72
C THR A 65 -10.87 -2.63 3.06
N SER A 66 -10.51 -3.92 3.06
CA SER A 66 -11.40 -5.02 3.49
C SER A 66 -11.39 -5.24 5.01
N LEU A 67 -10.47 -4.60 5.74
CA LEU A 67 -10.30 -4.76 7.19
C LEU A 67 -10.12 -6.22 7.64
N VAL A 68 -9.30 -7.00 6.91
CA VAL A 68 -9.04 -8.42 7.22
C VAL A 68 -7.69 -8.65 7.91
N VAL A 69 -6.71 -7.77 7.69
CA VAL A 69 -5.33 -7.99 8.15
C VAL A 69 -5.10 -7.36 9.52
N HIS A 70 -4.81 -8.19 10.52
CA HIS A 70 -4.44 -7.74 11.86
C HIS A 70 -2.94 -7.40 11.98
N PRO A 71 -2.58 -6.45 12.86
CA PRO A 71 -3.44 -5.72 13.80
C PRO A 71 -4.17 -4.51 13.18
N PHE A 72 -3.91 -4.14 11.92
CA PHE A 72 -4.49 -2.95 11.29
C PHE A 72 -6.03 -2.93 11.32
N ALA A 73 -6.68 -4.06 11.04
CA ALA A 73 -8.13 -4.19 11.08
C ALA A 73 -8.76 -3.82 12.44
N GLY A 74 -8.03 -4.03 13.55
CA GLY A 74 -8.52 -3.74 14.90
C GLY A 74 -8.55 -2.25 15.24
N LEU A 75 -7.92 -1.38 14.44
CA LEU A 75 -7.89 0.06 14.70
C LEU A 75 -9.30 0.69 14.71
N VAL A 76 -10.28 0.06 14.07
CA VAL A 76 -11.67 0.55 14.06
C VAL A 76 -12.30 0.60 15.46
N ASP A 77 -11.80 -0.19 16.40
CA ASP A 77 -12.27 -0.25 17.79
C ASP A 77 -11.45 0.64 18.74
N GLU A 78 -10.37 1.28 18.26
CA GLU A 78 -9.49 2.08 19.12
C GLU A 78 -9.98 3.52 19.32
N VAL A 79 -10.99 3.96 18.55
CA VAL A 79 -11.64 5.27 18.74
C VAL A 79 -12.69 5.23 19.86
N ASN A 80 -12.91 6.36 20.54
CA ASN A 80 -13.92 6.45 21.60
C ASN A 80 -15.34 6.10 21.09
N ASP A 81 -16.23 5.69 22.00
CA ASP A 81 -17.57 5.20 21.67
C ASP A 81 -18.43 6.22 20.90
N ASP A 82 -18.25 7.52 21.13
CA ASP A 82 -19.05 8.58 20.52
C ASP A 82 -18.59 9.01 19.12
N VAL A 83 -17.43 8.53 18.66
CA VAL A 83 -16.76 9.03 17.44
C VAL A 83 -17.44 8.49 16.18
N PRO A 84 -18.00 9.30 15.28
CA PRO A 84 -18.54 8.79 14.02
C PRO A 84 -17.47 8.08 13.18
N ARG A 85 -17.85 6.99 12.50
CA ARG A 85 -16.96 6.23 11.62
C ARG A 85 -17.59 6.13 10.23
N LEU A 86 -16.87 6.57 9.20
CA LEU A 86 -17.30 6.55 7.81
C LEU A 86 -16.44 5.57 7.01
N LEU A 87 -17.06 4.54 6.44
CA LEU A 87 -16.45 3.63 5.48
C LEU A 87 -16.82 4.05 4.06
N ILE A 88 -15.82 4.41 3.25
CA ILE A 88 -15.94 4.64 1.81
C ILE A 88 -15.29 3.44 1.10
N ASN A 89 -16.10 2.54 0.56
CA ASN A 89 -15.58 1.34 -0.06
C ASN A 89 -16.52 0.75 -1.11
N LEU A 90 -16.00 -0.13 -1.97
CA LEU A 90 -16.81 -0.84 -2.97
C LEU A 90 -17.80 -1.81 -2.32
N THR A 91 -17.38 -2.41 -1.21
CA THR A 91 -18.16 -3.38 -0.43
C THR A 91 -18.06 -3.05 1.05
N GLU A 92 -19.03 -3.55 1.80
CA GLU A 92 -18.96 -3.58 3.26
C GLU A 92 -17.69 -4.30 3.75
N ALA A 93 -17.16 -3.87 4.90
CA ALA A 93 -15.94 -4.37 5.50
C ALA A 93 -15.91 -4.10 7.01
N GLY A 94 -15.24 -4.95 7.78
CA GLY A 94 -15.02 -4.69 9.21
C GLY A 94 -16.23 -4.93 10.13
N HIS A 95 -17.26 -5.64 9.65
CA HIS A 95 -18.34 -6.16 10.50
C HIS A 95 -17.81 -6.92 11.70
N SER A 96 -18.55 -6.93 12.81
CA SER A 96 -18.19 -7.70 14.02
C SER A 96 -17.89 -9.15 13.66
N THR A 97 -16.62 -9.53 13.68
CA THR A 97 -16.17 -10.89 13.33
C THR A 97 -16.04 -11.79 14.57
N SER A 98 -16.11 -11.21 15.78
CA SER A 98 -15.81 -11.93 17.01
C SER A 98 -17.06 -12.16 17.84
N SER A 99 -17.52 -13.40 17.87
CA SER A 99 -18.54 -13.90 18.80
C SER A 99 -18.13 -13.82 20.28
N LEU A 100 -16.91 -13.34 20.57
CA LEU A 100 -16.39 -13.14 21.92
C LEU A 100 -16.66 -11.73 22.45
N PHE A 101 -17.32 -10.82 21.72
CA PHE A 101 -17.87 -9.62 22.33
C PHE A 101 -19.01 -10.02 23.31
N PRO A 102 -19.03 -9.57 24.58
CA PRO A 102 -18.23 -8.53 25.24
C PRO A 102 -16.99 -9.01 26.03
N TYR A 103 -16.64 -10.29 25.97
CA TYR A 103 -15.50 -10.90 26.70
C TYR A 103 -14.13 -10.72 26.01
N GLY A 104 -13.95 -9.63 25.24
CA GLY A 104 -12.70 -9.31 24.55
C GLY A 104 -12.70 -9.52 23.03
N GLY A 105 -13.87 -9.58 22.39
CA GLY A 105 -14.01 -9.51 20.93
C GLY A 105 -14.00 -8.08 20.39
N SER A 106 -13.65 -7.93 19.11
CA SER A 106 -13.79 -6.68 18.36
C SER A 106 -15.27 -6.35 18.16
N SER A 107 -15.68 -5.12 18.50
CA SER A 107 -17.05 -4.64 18.24
C SER A 107 -17.30 -4.52 16.74
N GLY A 108 -16.26 -4.16 15.99
CA GLY A 108 -16.33 -3.95 14.56
C GLY A 108 -17.21 -2.76 14.19
N LEU A 109 -17.51 -2.65 12.90
CA LEU A 109 -18.47 -1.71 12.35
C LEU A 109 -19.86 -2.36 12.33
N CYS A 110 -20.89 -1.61 12.69
CA CYS A 110 -22.27 -2.07 12.85
C CYS A 110 -23.26 -1.38 11.91
N TYR A 111 -22.82 -0.96 10.72
CA TYR A 111 -23.73 -0.39 9.74
C TYR A 111 -24.87 -1.40 9.43
N HIS A 112 -26.12 -0.90 9.46
CA HIS A 112 -27.41 -1.63 9.40
C HIS A 112 -27.93 -2.26 10.70
N ASP A 113 -27.17 -2.26 11.79
CA ASP A 113 -27.71 -2.68 13.09
C ASP A 113 -28.77 -1.70 13.58
N LYS A 114 -29.81 -2.22 14.25
CA LYS A 114 -30.91 -1.38 14.78
C LYS A 114 -30.44 -0.33 15.77
N ASP A 115 -29.38 -0.65 16.50
CA ASP A 115 -28.79 0.20 17.52
C ASP A 115 -27.58 0.99 16.99
N ASN A 116 -27.33 0.96 15.66
CA ASN A 116 -26.26 1.75 15.05
C ASN A 116 -26.53 3.25 15.19
N TYR A 117 -25.58 3.96 15.80
CA TYR A 117 -25.66 5.40 16.02
C TYR A 117 -24.49 6.18 15.40
N ARG A 118 -23.46 5.50 14.89
CA ARG A 118 -22.17 6.14 14.54
C ARG A 118 -21.51 5.64 13.27
N ASP A 119 -21.92 4.50 12.71
CA ASP A 119 -21.26 3.90 11.55
C ASP A 119 -22.02 4.16 10.26
N VAL A 120 -21.32 4.72 9.29
CA VAL A 120 -21.86 5.03 7.97
C VAL A 120 -21.06 4.27 6.91
N PHE A 121 -21.75 3.51 6.07
CA PHE A 121 -21.17 2.93 4.86
C PHE A 121 -21.62 3.72 3.64
N TRP A 122 -20.66 4.27 2.90
CA TRP A 122 -20.86 4.86 1.59
C TRP A 122 -20.28 3.93 0.53
N GLN A 123 -21.15 3.45 -0.36
CA GLN A 123 -20.78 2.49 -1.39
C GLN A 123 -20.32 3.19 -2.66
N GLY A 124 -19.09 2.91 -3.08
CA GLY A 124 -18.53 3.40 -4.35
C GLY A 124 -17.01 3.34 -4.38
N THR A 125 -16.41 4.00 -5.37
CA THR A 125 -14.95 4.14 -5.43
C THR A 125 -14.47 5.12 -4.37
N THR A 126 -13.23 4.96 -3.90
CA THR A 126 -12.62 5.91 -2.95
C THR A 126 -12.59 7.32 -3.52
N ASP A 127 -12.31 7.47 -4.81
CA ASP A 127 -12.25 8.77 -5.48
C ASP A 127 -13.62 9.43 -5.52
N ASP A 128 -14.68 8.71 -5.91
CA ASP A 128 -16.04 9.26 -5.93
C ASP A 128 -16.51 9.67 -4.53
N GLY A 129 -16.17 8.87 -3.51
CA GLY A 129 -16.49 9.17 -2.12
C GLY A 129 -15.74 10.41 -1.61
N ALA A 130 -14.45 10.50 -1.90
CA ALA A 130 -13.64 11.67 -1.58
C ALA A 130 -14.15 12.93 -2.30
N TRP A 131 -14.53 12.81 -3.58
CA TRP A 131 -15.17 13.89 -4.34
C TRP A 131 -16.48 14.33 -3.74
N LYS A 132 -17.31 13.37 -3.32
CA LYS A 132 -18.60 13.67 -2.72
C LYS A 132 -18.43 14.38 -1.39
N LEU A 133 -17.50 13.93 -0.56
CA LEU A 133 -17.18 14.59 0.70
C LEU A 133 -16.65 16.01 0.46
N ALA A 134 -15.72 16.18 -0.48
CA ALA A 134 -15.19 17.50 -0.85
C ALA A 134 -16.29 18.43 -1.40
N GLU A 135 -17.25 17.92 -2.16
CA GLU A 135 -18.40 18.69 -2.63
C GLU A 135 -19.28 19.17 -1.46
N LEU A 136 -19.62 18.27 -0.53
CA LEU A 136 -20.43 18.60 0.64
C LEU A 136 -19.75 19.61 1.57
N LEU A 137 -18.42 19.57 1.65
CA LEU A 137 -17.61 20.49 2.45
C LEU A 137 -17.26 21.80 1.71
N GLY A 138 -17.62 21.94 0.43
CA GLY A 138 -17.29 23.11 -0.39
C GLY A 138 -15.82 23.17 -0.86
N TRP A 139 -15.08 22.06 -0.76
CA TRP A 139 -13.66 21.94 -1.13
C TRP A 139 -13.43 21.47 -2.57
N LYS A 140 -14.50 21.21 -3.33
CA LYS A 140 -14.40 20.63 -4.69
C LYS A 140 -13.47 21.41 -5.62
N THR A 141 -13.53 22.74 -5.62
CA THR A 141 -12.66 23.58 -6.48
C THR A 141 -11.20 23.52 -6.04
N GLU A 142 -10.96 23.55 -4.72
CA GLU A 142 -9.61 23.47 -4.15
C GLU A 142 -8.96 22.11 -4.45
N LEU A 143 -9.71 21.02 -4.25
CA LEU A 143 -9.24 19.67 -4.53
C LEU A 143 -8.90 19.48 -6.02
N ASN A 144 -9.73 19.98 -6.94
CA ASN A 144 -9.44 19.93 -8.38
C ASN A 144 -8.13 20.63 -8.71
N LYS A 145 -7.97 21.86 -8.21
CA LYS A 145 -6.77 22.65 -8.46
C LYS A 145 -5.51 21.98 -7.90
N LEU A 146 -5.62 21.35 -6.72
CA LEU A 146 -4.53 20.59 -6.13
C LEU A 146 -4.13 19.41 -7.02
N ILE A 147 -5.11 18.60 -7.43
CA ILE A 147 -4.87 17.42 -8.29
C ILE A 147 -4.22 17.85 -9.62
N GLU A 148 -4.76 18.86 -10.30
CA GLU A 148 -4.20 19.37 -11.55
C GLU A 148 -2.74 19.82 -11.39
N THR A 149 -2.46 20.54 -10.29
CA THR A 149 -1.11 21.05 -10.00
C THR A 149 -0.12 19.92 -9.75
N GLU A 150 -0.49 18.92 -8.95
CA GLU A 150 0.39 17.80 -8.63
C GLU A 150 0.59 16.85 -9.81
N LEU A 151 -0.46 16.58 -10.61
CA LEU A 151 -0.33 15.78 -11.83
C LEU A 151 0.62 16.44 -12.84
N LYS A 152 0.58 17.77 -12.96
CA LYS A 152 1.53 18.50 -13.81
C LYS A 152 2.97 18.31 -13.32
N LYS A 153 3.21 18.41 -12.01
CA LYS A 153 4.55 18.20 -11.42
C LYS A 153 5.07 16.77 -11.64
N ILE A 154 4.19 15.78 -11.53
CA ILE A 154 4.52 14.37 -11.77
C ILE A 154 4.94 14.18 -13.22
N ASN A 155 4.12 14.65 -14.19
CA ASN A 155 4.43 14.53 -15.61
C ASN A 155 5.76 15.22 -15.98
N GLU A 156 5.99 16.43 -15.47
CA GLU A 156 7.26 17.15 -15.69
C GLU A 156 8.48 16.41 -15.10
N LYS A 157 8.29 15.70 -13.97
CA LYS A 157 9.34 14.90 -13.35
C LYS A 157 9.60 13.62 -14.14
N GLU A 158 8.55 12.91 -14.56
CA GLU A 158 8.66 11.71 -15.38
C GLU A 158 9.36 12.01 -16.71
N GLU A 159 9.03 13.13 -17.38
CA GLU A 159 9.74 13.55 -18.60
C GLU A 159 11.24 13.80 -18.37
N LYS A 160 11.61 14.37 -17.21
CA LYS A 160 13.01 14.60 -16.84
C LYS A 160 13.72 13.29 -16.52
N ASP A 161 13.07 12.42 -15.77
CA ASP A 161 13.60 11.12 -15.37
C ASP A 161 13.80 10.23 -16.61
N GLU A 162 12.87 10.23 -17.57
CA GLU A 162 13.06 9.56 -18.86
C GLU A 162 14.24 10.11 -19.67
N LYS A 163 14.39 11.44 -19.74
CA LYS A 163 15.52 12.08 -20.43
C LYS A 163 16.85 11.70 -19.76
N ASN A 164 16.88 11.67 -18.43
CA ASN A 164 18.05 11.28 -17.64
C ASN A 164 18.39 9.79 -17.81
N ILE A 165 17.39 8.91 -17.80
CA ILE A 165 17.59 7.46 -18.05
C ILE A 165 18.14 7.24 -19.45
N LYS A 166 17.54 7.86 -20.49
CA LYS A 166 18.03 7.77 -21.88
C LYS A 166 19.49 8.24 -22.00
N SER A 167 19.83 9.35 -21.34
CA SER A 167 21.21 9.86 -21.29
C SER A 167 22.18 8.90 -20.57
N THR A 168 21.74 8.32 -19.46
CA THR A 168 22.56 7.42 -18.63
C THR A 168 22.81 6.09 -19.34
N VAL A 169 21.77 5.48 -19.93
CA VAL A 169 21.88 4.27 -20.75
C VAL A 169 22.82 4.51 -21.95
N THR A 170 22.65 5.63 -22.67
CA THR A 170 23.56 5.99 -23.78
C THR A 170 25.01 6.12 -23.32
N THR A 171 25.24 6.64 -22.10
CA THR A 171 26.59 6.76 -21.53
C THR A 171 27.17 5.39 -21.17
N ILE A 172 26.38 4.50 -20.57
CA ILE A 172 26.80 3.14 -20.22
C ILE A 172 27.09 2.31 -21.48
N ASP A 173 26.24 2.39 -22.51
CA ASP A 173 26.46 1.70 -23.78
C ASP A 173 27.76 2.16 -24.45
N ASN A 174 28.03 3.47 -24.44
CA ASN A 174 29.27 4.03 -24.98
C ASN A 174 30.52 3.63 -24.19
N ILE A 175 30.42 3.45 -22.87
CA ILE A 175 31.52 2.92 -22.04
C ILE A 175 31.77 1.45 -22.37
N SER A 176 30.71 0.65 -22.48
CA SER A 176 30.79 -0.78 -22.80
C SER A 176 31.40 -1.03 -24.19
N ILE A 177 31.03 -0.22 -25.19
CA ILE A 177 31.60 -0.28 -26.55
C ILE A 177 33.09 0.11 -26.57
N ASN A 178 33.53 1.02 -25.69
CA ASN A 178 34.93 1.44 -25.63
C ASN A 178 35.81 0.41 -24.90
N GLU A 179 35.27 -0.31 -23.91
CA GLU A 179 35.97 -1.42 -23.25
C GLU A 179 36.19 -2.60 -24.22
N GLU A 180 35.24 -2.92 -25.10
CA GLU A 180 35.41 -3.94 -26.14
C GLU A 180 36.44 -3.55 -27.22
N LYS A 181 36.61 -2.25 -27.49
CA LYS A 181 37.61 -1.74 -28.46
C LYS A 181 39.03 -1.68 -27.89
N ASN A 182 39.18 -1.43 -26.59
CA ASN A 182 40.50 -1.42 -25.93
C ASN A 182 40.99 -2.81 -25.51
N GLY A 183 40.13 -3.84 -25.51
CA GLY A 183 40.50 -5.23 -25.17
C GLY A 183 41.14 -6.05 -26.31
N LYS A 184 41.42 -5.47 -27.48
CA LYS A 184 41.91 -6.19 -28.67
C LYS A 184 43.36 -5.88 -29.08
N SER A 185 44.21 -5.49 -28.14
CA SER A 185 45.62 -5.22 -28.43
C SER A 185 46.55 -5.68 -27.31
N ILE A 186 46.68 -7.00 -27.12
CA ILE A 186 47.95 -7.60 -26.71
C ILE A 186 48.05 -8.93 -27.47
N GLU A 187 49.11 -9.04 -28.29
CA GLU A 187 49.53 -10.23 -29.05
C GLU A 187 49.72 -11.47 -28.18
#